data_AF-A0A6A2YUM0-F1
#
_entry.id   AF-A0A6A2YUM0-F1
#
_cell.length_a   1.000
_cell.length_b   1.000
_cell.length_c   1.000
_cell.angle_alpha   90.00
_cell.angle_beta   90.00
_cell.angle_gamma   90.00
#
_symmetry.space_group_name_H-M   'P 1'
#
loop_
_entity.id
_entity.type
_entity.pdbx_description
1 polymer ?
#
loop_
_entity_poly.entity_id
_entity_poly.type
_entity_poly.pdbx_seq_one_letter_code
_entity_poly.pdbx_strand_id
1 'polypeptide(L)'
;MDSPPRRKSGLNLPAGMNETSLRLETSASSFRSISISSPRMISSLTSPSSSSKSSICSDRFIPCRSSSRLHMFGLMDKESPAKEGGNEAYSRILRSELFGPDFGSFSPAGKSSPMSPNRNLLRFKAEHSTPSSPYSPLLLGQDSGFSSETSTPPKPPRKVPRHPIRVTKLCDLGPNDSVCAVQWTREGSYISIGTNLGQVQVWDGTQCKRVRTMGGHQTRTGVLAWNSRTLSSGSRDRNILQHDLRVPSDYVSKLVGHKSEVCGLKWSHDDRELASGGNDNQLLVWNQHSQQPVLKLTEHTAAVKAIAWSPHQSNLLASGGGTADRCIRFWNTTNGHQLNHIDTGSQVCNLSWSKNVNELVSTHGYSQNQIMVWKYPSMAKVATLTGHSLRVLYLAMSPDGQTIVTGAGDETLRFWNVFPSVKSQTPVKDTGLMSLGRTYIR
;
A
#
# COMPACT_ATOMS: atom_id res chain seq x y z
N MET A 1 -6.91 70.02 23.28
CA MET A 1 -7.54 69.71 24.58
C MET A 1 -7.67 68.20 24.67
N ASP A 2 -7.17 67.68 25.78
CA ASP A 2 -6.60 66.34 25.95
C ASP A 2 -7.59 65.19 25.95
N SER A 3 -7.14 64.07 25.39
CA SER A 3 -7.73 62.74 25.53
C SER A 3 -7.20 62.06 26.82
N PRO A 4 -8.04 61.31 27.57
CA PRO A 4 -7.67 60.77 28.88
C PRO A 4 -6.83 59.47 28.81
N PRO A 5 -6.17 59.06 29.91
CA PRO A 5 -5.00 58.18 29.87
C PRO A 5 -5.32 56.68 29.87
N ARG A 6 -4.44 55.91 29.23
CA ARG A 6 -4.38 54.44 29.26
C ARG A 6 -3.90 53.94 30.64
N ARG A 7 -4.70 53.07 31.28
CA ARG A 7 -4.27 52.26 32.45
C ARG A 7 -3.39 51.09 31.99
N LYS A 8 -2.22 50.96 32.62
CA LYS A 8 -1.30 49.80 32.53
C LYS A 8 -1.81 48.69 33.44
N SER A 9 -1.89 47.45 32.95
CA SER A 9 -2.04 46.23 33.76
C SER A 9 -0.67 45.61 33.99
N GLY A 10 -0.14 45.77 35.20
CA GLY A 10 1.09 45.12 35.66
C GLY A 10 0.85 43.66 36.03
N LEU A 11 1.84 42.82 35.74
CA LEU A 11 1.95 41.42 36.13
C LEU A 11 2.23 41.32 37.64
N ASN A 12 1.53 40.41 38.33
CA ASN A 12 1.80 40.07 39.72
C ASN A 12 3.05 39.19 39.83
N LEU A 13 4.07 39.64 40.56
CA LEU A 13 5.22 38.84 41.00
C LEU A 13 5.20 38.72 42.54
N PRO A 14 5.45 37.54 43.12
CA PRO A 14 5.47 37.35 44.58
C PRO A 14 6.74 37.95 45.24
N ALA A 15 6.61 38.25 46.54
CA ALA A 15 7.51 39.07 47.33
C ALA A 15 8.91 38.45 47.53
N GLY A 16 9.95 39.18 47.09
CA GLY A 16 11.36 38.80 47.27
C GLY A 16 12.38 39.66 46.50
N MET A 17 12.03 40.92 46.18
CA MET A 17 12.86 42.07 45.80
C MET A 17 14.41 41.87 45.87
N ASN A 18 15.22 42.23 44.86
CA ASN A 18 15.49 43.62 44.49
C ASN A 18 16.06 43.81 43.07
N GLU A 19 15.50 44.77 42.32
CA GLU A 19 16.17 45.47 41.22
C GLU A 19 17.10 46.55 41.79
N THR A 20 18.41 46.33 41.72
CA THR A 20 19.40 47.41 41.68
C THR A 20 20.71 46.88 41.10
N SER A 21 20.94 47.10 39.82
CA SER A 21 22.13 47.83 39.34
C SER A 21 22.05 48.01 37.83
N LEU A 22 21.89 49.28 37.50
CA LEU A 22 21.84 49.87 36.18
C LEU A 22 23.23 49.91 35.53
N ARG A 23 23.20 49.96 34.18
CA ARG A 23 24.24 50.46 33.26
C ARG A 23 25.46 49.55 33.06
N LEU A 24 26.14 49.58 31.93
CA LEU A 24 25.99 50.02 30.53
C LEU A 24 27.39 49.68 30.00
N GLU A 25 27.54 49.14 28.79
CA GLU A 25 28.62 49.50 27.86
C GLU A 25 28.53 48.60 26.62
N THR A 26 28.73 49.28 25.50
CA THR A 26 28.56 48.81 24.13
C THR A 26 29.94 48.87 23.51
N SER A 27 30.44 47.78 22.93
CA SER A 27 31.49 47.90 21.92
C SER A 27 31.65 46.62 21.11
N ALA A 28 31.44 46.77 19.81
CA ALA A 28 31.86 45.86 18.77
C ALA A 28 33.38 45.90 18.58
N SER A 29 34.00 44.79 18.16
CA SER A 29 34.68 44.68 16.85
C SER A 29 35.67 43.51 16.76
N SER A 30 35.66 42.90 15.57
CA SER A 30 36.79 42.38 14.79
C SER A 30 37.47 41.04 15.12
N PHE A 31 37.20 40.10 14.21
CA PHE A 31 38.14 39.29 13.42
C PHE A 31 39.54 39.01 13.99
N ARG A 32 39.89 37.72 14.08
CA ARG A 32 41.14 37.16 13.55
C ARG A 32 41.03 35.66 13.26
N SER A 33 41.49 35.32 12.07
CA SER A 33 41.74 34.00 11.50
C SER A 33 42.93 33.30 12.14
N ILE A 34 42.84 32.00 12.44
CA ILE A 34 43.99 31.08 12.48
C ILE A 34 43.57 29.70 11.94
N SER A 35 44.20 29.31 10.84
CA SER A 35 44.32 27.95 10.31
C SER A 35 45.27 27.10 11.16
N ILE A 36 45.08 25.77 11.26
CA ILE A 36 46.15 24.74 11.14
C ILE A 36 45.62 23.30 11.37
N SER A 37 46.01 22.44 10.42
CA SER A 37 46.31 20.99 10.43
C SER A 37 45.32 19.89 10.88
N SER A 38 45.19 18.92 9.96
CA SER A 38 44.83 17.51 10.16
C SER A 38 45.72 16.76 11.17
N PRO A 39 45.32 15.54 11.58
CA PRO A 39 46.20 14.41 11.26
C PRO A 39 45.47 13.15 10.76
N ARG A 40 46.24 12.37 9.98
CA ARG A 40 45.96 11.02 9.49
C ARG A 40 46.41 9.96 10.50
N MET A 41 45.66 8.86 10.53
CA MET A 41 46.07 7.44 10.66
C MET A 41 46.93 6.99 11.85
N ILE A 42 46.35 6.10 12.67
CA ILE A 42 47.07 5.00 13.31
C ILE A 42 46.33 3.69 12.96
N SER A 43 47.12 2.74 12.45
CA SER A 43 46.78 1.36 12.14
C SER A 43 46.95 0.46 13.36
N SER A 44 46.04 -0.49 13.57
CA SER A 44 46.35 -1.72 14.31
C SER A 44 45.60 -2.90 13.70
N LEU A 45 46.38 -3.88 13.23
CA LEU A 45 45.98 -5.18 12.72
C LEU A 45 45.59 -6.11 13.89
N THR A 46 44.43 -6.74 13.81
CA THR A 46 44.17 -8.08 14.36
C THR A 46 43.17 -8.82 13.46
N SER A 47 43.45 -10.09 13.19
CA SER A 47 42.69 -11.02 12.36
C SER A 47 42.35 -12.28 13.19
N PRO A 48 41.54 -13.23 12.69
CA PRO A 48 40.09 -13.21 12.68
C PRO A 48 39.48 -14.31 13.59
N SER A 49 38.29 -14.09 14.15
CA SER A 49 37.51 -15.15 14.80
C SER A 49 36.12 -15.31 14.19
N SER A 50 35.73 -16.56 14.08
CA SER A 50 34.64 -17.17 13.33
C SER A 50 33.22 -16.86 13.80
N SER A 51 32.32 -16.81 12.80
CA SER A 51 30.91 -17.25 12.81
C SER A 51 29.92 -16.66 13.83
N SER A 52 29.07 -15.77 13.33
CA SER A 52 27.61 -15.97 13.40
C SER A 52 26.94 -15.31 12.20
N LYS A 53 26.41 -16.12 11.29
CA LYS A 53 25.60 -15.66 10.16
C LYS A 53 24.23 -15.25 10.69
N SER A 54 24.06 -14.00 11.10
CA SER A 54 22.73 -13.39 11.17
C SER A 54 22.38 -12.87 9.77
N SER A 55 21.47 -13.57 9.09
CA SER A 55 20.89 -13.10 7.85
C SER A 55 20.02 -11.88 8.14
N ILE A 56 20.61 -10.68 8.08
CA ILE A 56 19.87 -9.42 8.06
C ILE A 56 19.14 -9.38 6.71
N CYS A 57 17.91 -9.88 6.69
CA CYS A 57 17.00 -9.74 5.57
C CYS A 57 16.62 -8.26 5.45
N SER A 58 17.37 -7.52 4.65
CA SER A 58 17.00 -6.16 4.26
C SER A 58 15.64 -6.23 3.55
N ASP A 59 14.61 -5.57 4.10
CA ASP A 59 13.27 -5.35 3.53
C ASP A 59 13.37 -4.54 2.23
N ARG A 60 13.99 -5.13 1.19
CA ARG A 60 14.09 -4.57 -0.15
C ARG A 60 12.70 -4.64 -0.77
N PHE A 61 11.99 -3.52 -0.67
CA PHE A 61 10.82 -3.23 -1.48
C PHE A 61 11.20 -3.33 -2.96
N ILE A 62 10.77 -4.42 -3.61
CA ILE A 62 10.85 -4.63 -5.05
C ILE A 62 9.48 -4.21 -5.63
N PRO A 63 9.31 -2.98 -6.14
CA PRO A 63 8.21 -2.72 -7.04
C PRO A 63 8.42 -3.53 -8.32
N CYS A 64 7.31 -4.05 -8.84
CA CYS A 64 7.13 -4.86 -10.04
C CYS A 64 8.33 -4.86 -11.01
N ARG A 65 8.95 -6.03 -11.21
CA ARG A 65 9.82 -6.25 -12.38
C ARG A 65 8.96 -6.12 -13.63
N SER A 66 9.09 -5.02 -14.36
CA SER A 66 8.60 -4.93 -15.73
C SER A 66 9.69 -5.46 -16.68
N SER A 67 9.44 -6.66 -17.20
CA SER A 67 10.00 -7.28 -18.40
C SER A 67 11.46 -7.83 -18.41
N SER A 68 11.51 -9.16 -18.61
CA SER A 68 12.28 -9.83 -19.67
C SER A 68 13.81 -9.74 -19.69
N ARG A 69 14.47 -10.78 -19.15
CA ARG A 69 15.73 -11.36 -19.71
C ARG A 69 15.98 -12.73 -19.06
N LEU A 70 15.29 -13.77 -19.54
CA LEU A 70 15.74 -15.16 -19.37
C LEU A 70 16.47 -15.60 -20.64
N HIS A 71 17.62 -14.97 -20.87
CA HIS A 71 18.72 -15.53 -21.66
C HIS A 71 20.01 -15.18 -20.91
N MET A 72 20.19 -15.78 -19.75
CA MET A 72 21.49 -15.83 -19.06
C MET A 72 21.49 -16.92 -17.96
N PHE A 73 21.03 -18.12 -18.30
CA PHE A 73 21.43 -19.34 -17.60
C PHE A 73 21.71 -20.39 -18.68
N GLY A 74 22.66 -20.07 -19.57
CA GLY A 74 23.44 -21.12 -20.22
C GLY A 74 24.39 -21.65 -19.15
N LEU A 75 24.18 -22.90 -18.73
CA LEU A 75 25.19 -23.65 -18.01
C LEU A 75 26.46 -23.59 -18.88
N MET A 76 27.49 -22.90 -18.39
CA MET A 76 28.83 -23.16 -18.90
C MET A 76 29.20 -24.55 -18.35
N ASP A 77 29.15 -25.54 -19.23
CA ASP A 77 29.76 -26.84 -18.98
C ASP A 77 31.24 -26.61 -18.69
N LYS A 78 31.62 -26.81 -17.42
CA LYS A 78 33.01 -26.97 -17.03
C LYS A 78 33.20 -28.45 -16.76
N GLU A 79 33.72 -29.16 -17.76
CA GLU A 79 34.18 -30.53 -17.64
C GLU A 79 35.29 -30.63 -16.59
N SER A 80 35.16 -31.57 -15.67
CA SER A 80 36.25 -32.18 -14.89
C SER A 80 35.75 -33.51 -14.26
N PRO A 81 36.62 -34.50 -14.04
CA PRO A 81 36.35 -35.87 -14.50
C PRO A 81 35.83 -36.83 -13.42
N ALA A 82 35.06 -37.82 -13.92
CA ALA A 82 34.84 -39.19 -13.47
C ALA A 82 34.99 -39.55 -11.97
N LYS A 83 33.89 -40.03 -11.39
CA LYS A 83 33.88 -41.29 -10.61
C LYS A 83 32.57 -42.04 -10.87
N GLU A 84 32.74 -43.28 -11.31
CA GLU A 84 31.71 -44.24 -11.67
C GLU A 84 30.77 -44.61 -10.51
N GLY A 85 29.54 -44.95 -10.89
CA GLY A 85 28.72 -45.94 -10.18
C GLY A 85 27.86 -45.40 -9.05
N GLY A 86 26.55 -45.20 -9.31
CA GLY A 86 25.59 -45.20 -8.20
C GLY A 86 24.23 -44.55 -8.38
N ASN A 87 23.90 -43.88 -9.49
CA ASN A 87 22.66 -43.07 -9.53
C ASN A 87 21.73 -43.23 -10.74
N GLU A 88 22.01 -44.18 -11.62
CA GLU A 88 21.20 -44.36 -12.83
C GLU A 88 19.93 -45.19 -12.59
N ALA A 89 20.00 -46.22 -11.73
CA ALA A 89 18.85 -47.05 -11.38
C ALA A 89 17.79 -46.26 -10.59
N TYR A 90 18.23 -45.45 -9.62
CA TYR A 90 17.36 -44.60 -8.82
C TYR A 90 16.66 -43.54 -9.68
N SER A 91 17.38 -42.93 -10.62
CA SER A 91 16.82 -41.93 -11.55
C SER A 91 15.83 -42.52 -12.56
N ARG A 92 15.89 -43.82 -12.86
CA ARG A 92 14.95 -44.50 -13.77
C ARG A 92 13.64 -44.86 -13.07
N ILE A 93 13.71 -45.35 -11.82
CA ILE A 93 12.51 -45.67 -11.02
C ILE A 93 11.72 -44.39 -10.67
N LEU A 94 12.42 -43.31 -10.32
CA LEU A 94 11.77 -42.02 -10.06
C LEU A 94 11.06 -41.44 -11.31
N ARG A 95 11.59 -41.71 -12.51
CA ARG A 95 10.97 -41.24 -13.76
C ARG A 95 9.77 -42.10 -14.18
N SER A 96 9.78 -43.40 -13.93
CA SER A 96 8.61 -44.26 -14.20
C SER A 96 7.44 -43.95 -13.26
N GLU A 97 7.72 -43.60 -12.00
CA GLU A 97 6.72 -43.20 -11.02
C GLU A 97 6.10 -41.82 -11.32
N LEU A 98 6.91 -40.86 -11.79
CA LEU A 98 6.41 -39.51 -12.06
C LEU A 98 5.66 -39.37 -13.39
N PHE A 99 5.92 -40.24 -14.37
CA PHE A 99 5.46 -40.04 -15.75
C PHE A 99 4.83 -41.26 -16.43
N GLY A 100 4.76 -42.43 -15.78
CA GLY A 100 4.18 -43.65 -16.36
C GLY A 100 5.07 -44.32 -17.42
N PRO A 101 4.84 -45.61 -17.75
CA PRO A 101 5.81 -46.41 -18.48
C PRO A 101 5.55 -46.44 -19.99
N ASP A 102 5.38 -45.28 -20.65
CA ASP A 102 5.36 -45.21 -22.12
C ASP A 102 5.74 -43.80 -22.61
N PHE A 103 7.03 -43.49 -22.62
CA PHE A 103 7.56 -42.36 -23.39
C PHE A 103 8.90 -42.76 -24.01
N GLY A 104 8.85 -43.23 -25.26
CA GLY A 104 10.04 -43.60 -26.02
C GLY A 104 9.76 -43.92 -27.47
N SER A 105 9.78 -42.89 -28.33
CA SER A 105 10.52 -42.84 -29.60
C SER A 105 9.85 -41.83 -30.54
N PHE A 106 10.62 -40.93 -31.15
CA PHE A 106 10.50 -40.53 -32.57
C PHE A 106 11.61 -39.49 -32.89
N SER A 107 12.37 -39.79 -33.94
CA SER A 107 13.22 -38.88 -34.72
C SER A 107 12.74 -38.93 -36.20
N PRO A 108 13.28 -38.15 -37.15
CA PRO A 108 12.92 -36.75 -37.40
C PRO A 108 12.55 -36.51 -38.89
N ALA A 109 11.42 -35.85 -39.19
CA ALA A 109 11.21 -35.12 -40.46
C ALA A 109 9.83 -34.44 -40.48
N GLY A 110 9.77 -33.16 -40.87
CA GLY A 110 8.50 -32.50 -41.22
C GLY A 110 8.48 -31.00 -40.95
N LYS A 111 8.62 -30.21 -42.02
CA LYS A 111 8.60 -28.74 -42.05
C LYS A 111 7.26 -28.17 -41.57
N SER A 112 7.28 -27.15 -40.71
CA SER A 112 6.47 -25.92 -40.87
C SER A 112 6.94 -24.83 -39.89
N SER A 113 7.12 -23.62 -40.41
CA SER A 113 7.43 -22.39 -39.65
C SER A 113 6.19 -21.48 -39.67
N PRO A 114 6.17 -20.37 -38.92
CA PRO A 114 5.92 -20.26 -37.48
C PRO A 114 4.55 -19.57 -37.21
N MET A 115 3.90 -19.83 -36.08
CA MET A 115 2.83 -18.96 -35.58
C MET A 115 3.25 -18.27 -34.28
N SER A 116 3.27 -16.94 -34.36
CA SER A 116 3.52 -15.98 -33.30
C SER A 116 2.65 -16.19 -32.05
N PRO A 117 3.19 -16.16 -30.82
CA PRO A 117 2.38 -16.24 -29.62
C PRO A 117 1.63 -14.92 -29.39
N ASN A 118 0.31 -15.06 -29.34
CA ASN A 118 -0.68 -14.00 -29.21
C ASN A 118 -0.52 -13.26 -27.85
N ARG A 119 -0.31 -11.94 -27.87
CA ARG A 119 -0.24 -11.08 -26.68
C ARG A 119 -1.65 -10.69 -26.25
N ASN A 120 -2.25 -11.42 -25.32
CA ASN A 120 -3.40 -10.96 -24.54
C ASN A 120 -3.21 -11.34 -23.06
N LEU A 121 -2.74 -10.39 -22.27
CA LEU A 121 -2.31 -10.55 -20.87
C LEU A 121 -3.45 -10.41 -19.83
N LEU A 122 -4.72 -10.43 -20.24
CA LEU A 122 -5.84 -10.32 -19.30
C LEU A 122 -6.96 -11.28 -19.72
N ARG A 123 -7.06 -12.42 -19.03
CA ARG A 123 -8.19 -13.34 -19.16
C ARG A 123 -9.11 -13.17 -17.95
N PHE A 124 -10.23 -12.50 -18.16
CA PHE A 124 -11.31 -12.42 -17.17
C PHE A 124 -11.98 -13.79 -17.09
N LYS A 125 -11.82 -14.50 -15.96
CA LYS A 125 -12.56 -15.73 -15.66
C LYS A 125 -13.36 -15.49 -14.39
N ALA A 126 -14.67 -15.37 -14.53
CA ALA A 126 -15.60 -15.48 -13.41
C ALA A 126 -15.91 -16.96 -13.22
N GLU A 127 -15.31 -17.59 -12.21
CA GLU A 127 -15.72 -18.95 -11.82
C GLU A 127 -16.90 -18.85 -10.86
N HIS A 128 -18.07 -19.35 -11.29
CA HIS A 128 -19.18 -19.64 -10.41
C HIS A 128 -18.89 -20.98 -9.72
N SER A 129 -18.34 -20.93 -8.51
CA SER A 129 -18.16 -22.12 -7.69
C SER A 129 -19.49 -22.50 -7.03
N THR A 130 -20.08 -23.62 -7.43
CA THR A 130 -21.05 -24.37 -6.63
C THR A 130 -20.30 -25.10 -5.51
N PRO A 131 -20.71 -25.02 -4.23
CA PRO A 131 -20.00 -25.72 -3.17
C PRO A 131 -20.40 -27.20 -3.13
N SER A 132 -19.47 -28.11 -3.44
CA SER A 132 -19.55 -29.52 -3.05
C SER A 132 -18.75 -29.71 -1.76
N SER A 133 -19.43 -29.75 -0.62
CA SER A 133 -18.83 -30.11 0.68
C SER A 133 -19.24 -31.54 1.05
N PRO A 134 -18.32 -32.41 1.51
CA PRO A 134 -18.60 -33.82 1.80
C PRO A 134 -19.12 -34.10 3.23
N TYR A 135 -19.64 -33.09 3.93
CA TYR A 135 -20.25 -33.28 5.26
C TYR A 135 -21.76 -32.97 5.22
N SER A 136 -22.55 -33.99 4.91
CA SER A 136 -24.00 -34.00 5.13
C SER A 136 -24.34 -35.09 6.15
N PRO A 137 -24.97 -34.77 7.30
CA PRO A 137 -25.47 -35.80 8.19
C PRO A 137 -26.76 -36.40 7.63
N LEU A 138 -26.79 -37.74 7.59
CA LEU A 138 -27.98 -38.57 7.39
C LEU A 138 -28.96 -38.37 8.55
N LEU A 139 -30.24 -38.20 8.23
CA LEU A 139 -31.35 -38.49 9.15
C LEU A 139 -32.45 -39.25 8.38
N LEU A 140 -32.68 -40.49 8.81
CA LEU A 140 -33.87 -41.30 8.54
C LEU A 140 -35.05 -40.75 9.36
N GLY A 141 -36.26 -40.78 8.79
CA GLY A 141 -37.51 -40.63 9.54
C GLY A 141 -38.71 -40.30 8.65
N GLN A 142 -39.70 -41.20 8.63
CA GLN A 142 -40.95 -41.16 7.88
C GLN A 142 -41.86 -39.96 8.24
N ASP A 143 -42.60 -39.40 7.28
CA ASP A 143 -44.04 -39.65 7.13
C ASP A 143 -44.70 -38.79 6.04
N SER A 144 -45.78 -39.36 5.50
CA SER A 144 -46.66 -38.85 4.45
C SER A 144 -47.26 -37.47 4.71
N GLY A 145 -47.23 -36.60 3.69
CA GLY A 145 -48.03 -35.37 3.67
C GLY A 145 -47.97 -34.68 2.31
N PHE A 146 -49.07 -34.77 1.55
CA PHE A 146 -49.32 -33.98 0.35
C PHE A 146 -49.17 -32.48 0.66
N SER A 147 -48.32 -31.76 -0.07
CA SER A 147 -48.48 -30.31 -0.25
C SER A 147 -47.95 -29.87 -1.62
N SER A 148 -48.75 -29.03 -2.25
CA SER A 148 -48.73 -28.63 -3.65
C SER A 148 -47.48 -27.84 -4.04
N GLU A 149 -46.81 -28.26 -5.11
CA GLU A 149 -45.75 -27.50 -5.77
C GLU A 149 -46.32 -26.23 -6.43
N THR A 150 -46.22 -25.08 -5.75
CA THR A 150 -46.27 -23.78 -6.43
C THR A 150 -44.86 -23.43 -6.89
N SER A 151 -44.49 -23.89 -8.09
CA SER A 151 -43.26 -23.47 -8.77
C SER A 151 -43.40 -22.01 -9.20
N THR A 152 -42.55 -21.13 -8.65
CA THR A 152 -42.39 -19.78 -9.18
C THR A 152 -41.52 -19.84 -10.42
N PRO A 153 -41.89 -19.18 -11.53
CA PRO A 153 -41.09 -19.26 -12.75
C PRO A 153 -39.70 -18.63 -12.50
N PRO A 154 -38.61 -19.26 -12.99
CA PRO A 154 -37.27 -18.73 -12.82
C PRO A 154 -37.18 -17.36 -13.49
N LYS A 155 -36.80 -16.33 -12.71
CA LYS A 155 -36.56 -14.98 -13.23
C LYS A 155 -35.53 -15.08 -14.37
N PRO A 156 -35.79 -14.49 -15.55
CA PRO A 156 -34.87 -14.55 -16.65
C PRO A 156 -33.53 -13.92 -16.24
N PRO A 157 -32.38 -14.49 -16.65
CA PRO A 157 -31.08 -13.95 -16.32
C PRO A 157 -31.01 -12.51 -16.84
N ARG A 158 -30.72 -11.58 -15.93
CA ARG A 158 -30.57 -10.16 -16.23
C ARG A 158 -29.54 -10.02 -17.36
N LYS A 159 -30.00 -9.68 -18.57
CA LYS A 159 -29.13 -9.36 -19.70
C LYS A 159 -28.36 -8.09 -19.34
N VAL A 160 -27.16 -8.26 -18.79
CA VAL A 160 -26.20 -7.16 -18.65
C VAL A 160 -25.74 -6.83 -20.06
N PRO A 161 -25.96 -5.61 -20.57
CA PRO A 161 -25.37 -5.19 -21.83
C PRO A 161 -23.86 -5.32 -21.68
N ARG A 162 -23.26 -6.30 -22.36
CA ARG A 162 -21.80 -6.41 -22.46
C ARG A 162 -21.37 -5.34 -23.45
N HIS A 163 -21.29 -4.09 -23.01
CA HIS A 163 -20.50 -3.12 -23.74
C HIS A 163 -19.08 -3.70 -23.86
N PRO A 164 -18.49 -3.78 -25.06
CA PRO A 164 -17.13 -4.26 -25.19
C PRO A 164 -16.24 -3.37 -24.32
N ILE A 165 -15.61 -3.97 -23.31
CA ILE A 165 -14.68 -3.27 -22.44
C ILE A 165 -13.48 -2.88 -23.32
N ARG A 166 -13.49 -1.65 -23.82
CA ARG A 166 -12.41 -1.11 -24.63
C ARG A 166 -11.26 -0.72 -23.70
N VAL A 167 -10.22 -1.55 -23.67
CA VAL A 167 -8.98 -1.22 -22.97
C VAL A 167 -8.20 -0.25 -23.82
N THR A 168 -8.00 0.97 -23.32
CA THR A 168 -7.22 2.01 -23.99
C THR A 168 -5.87 2.16 -23.30
N LYS A 169 -4.79 2.10 -24.06
CA LYS A 169 -3.45 2.38 -23.53
C LYS A 169 -3.32 3.88 -23.29
N LEU A 170 -3.14 4.27 -22.04
CA LEU A 170 -3.01 5.69 -21.68
C LEU A 170 -1.59 6.21 -21.93
N CYS A 171 -0.58 5.50 -21.43
CA CYS A 171 0.81 5.94 -21.45
C CYS A 171 1.74 4.80 -21.85
N ASP A 172 2.80 5.13 -22.58
CA ASP A 172 3.95 4.27 -22.85
C ASP A 172 5.22 5.06 -22.52
N LEU A 173 5.95 4.64 -21.48
CA LEU A 173 7.17 5.30 -21.04
C LEU A 173 8.43 4.75 -21.75
N GLY A 174 8.26 3.79 -22.67
CA GLY A 174 9.37 3.12 -23.32
C GLY A 174 10.13 2.16 -22.39
N PRO A 175 11.32 1.68 -22.81
CA PRO A 175 12.05 0.63 -22.08
C PRO A 175 12.87 1.15 -20.88
N ASN A 176 13.14 2.46 -20.80
CA ASN A 176 14.07 3.05 -19.84
C ASN A 176 13.38 3.61 -18.57
N ASP A 177 12.05 3.66 -18.56
CA ASP A 177 11.27 4.18 -17.44
C ASP A 177 10.05 3.29 -17.20
N SER A 178 9.53 3.31 -15.98
CA SER A 178 8.43 2.46 -15.55
C SER A 178 7.50 3.19 -14.59
N VAL A 179 6.24 2.77 -14.60
CA VAL A 179 5.23 3.33 -13.71
C VAL A 179 5.45 2.80 -12.29
N CYS A 180 5.68 3.70 -11.35
CA CYS A 180 5.89 3.39 -9.94
C CYS A 180 4.67 3.70 -9.08
N ALA A 181 3.87 4.69 -9.47
CA ALA A 181 2.65 5.09 -8.76
C ALA A 181 1.58 5.56 -9.73
N VAL A 182 0.33 5.30 -9.39
CA VAL A 182 -0.84 5.84 -10.08
C VAL A 182 -1.85 6.31 -9.04
N GLN A 183 -2.51 7.44 -9.30
CA GLN A 183 -3.57 7.94 -8.44
C GLN A 183 -4.55 8.79 -9.26
N TRP A 184 -5.84 8.49 -9.13
CA TRP A 184 -6.90 9.31 -9.70
C TRP A 184 -7.19 10.52 -8.80
N THR A 185 -7.57 11.63 -9.43
CA THR A 185 -8.26 12.73 -8.74
C THR A 185 -9.60 12.26 -8.18
N ARG A 186 -10.11 12.93 -7.14
CA ARG A 186 -11.37 12.57 -6.47
C ARG A 186 -12.57 12.55 -7.44
N GLU A 187 -12.58 13.44 -8.42
CA GLU A 187 -13.62 13.55 -9.46
C GLU A 187 -13.50 12.49 -10.56
N GLY A 188 -12.35 11.81 -10.68
CA GLY A 188 -12.09 10.84 -11.73
C GLY A 188 -11.69 11.43 -13.09
N SER A 189 -11.56 12.75 -13.21
CA SER A 189 -11.23 13.44 -14.46
C SER A 189 -9.76 13.24 -14.87
N TYR A 190 -8.84 13.36 -13.91
CA TYR A 190 -7.40 13.25 -14.16
C TYR A 190 -6.78 12.06 -13.42
N ILE A 191 -5.72 11.53 -14.02
CA ILE A 191 -4.86 10.51 -13.44
C ILE A 191 -3.42 11.02 -13.39
N SER A 192 -2.82 10.93 -12.20
CA SER A 192 -1.39 11.19 -12.00
C SER A 192 -0.60 9.89 -12.04
N ILE A 193 0.56 9.94 -12.68
CA ILE A 193 1.49 8.83 -12.86
C ILE A 193 2.87 9.26 -12.35
N GLY A 194 3.42 8.51 -11.40
CA GLY A 194 4.78 8.68 -10.90
C GLY A 194 5.70 7.68 -11.57
N THR A 195 6.84 8.13 -12.08
CA THR A 195 7.76 7.30 -12.85
C THR A 195 9.00 6.90 -12.05
N ASN A 196 9.76 5.94 -12.56
CA ASN A 196 10.99 5.46 -11.94
C ASN A 196 12.13 6.49 -12.02
N LEU A 197 12.07 7.40 -13.00
CA LEU A 197 12.99 8.52 -13.15
C LEU A 197 12.65 9.74 -12.27
N GLY A 198 11.60 9.67 -11.46
CA GLY A 198 11.19 10.77 -10.58
C GLY A 198 10.30 11.83 -11.25
N GLN A 199 9.79 11.55 -12.45
CA GLN A 199 8.81 12.43 -13.07
C GLN A 199 7.40 12.15 -12.56
N VAL A 200 6.58 13.20 -12.53
CA VAL A 200 5.15 13.12 -12.24
C VAL A 200 4.40 13.64 -13.45
N GLN A 201 3.65 12.75 -14.11
CA GLN A 201 2.82 13.12 -15.25
C GLN A 201 1.36 13.20 -14.81
N VAL A 202 0.62 14.16 -15.35
CA VAL A 202 -0.83 14.26 -15.19
C VAL A 202 -1.48 14.12 -16.56
N TRP A 203 -2.47 13.24 -16.63
CA TRP A 203 -3.19 12.88 -17.82
C TRP A 203 -4.68 13.13 -17.63
N ASP A 204 -5.33 13.64 -18.67
CA ASP A 204 -6.78 13.66 -18.79
C ASP A 204 -7.25 12.23 -19.11
N GLY A 205 -8.03 11.65 -18.20
CA GLY A 205 -8.51 10.28 -18.32
C GLY A 205 -9.57 10.11 -19.40
N THR A 206 -10.30 11.17 -19.75
CA THR A 206 -11.36 11.14 -20.77
C THR A 206 -10.77 11.29 -22.17
N GLN A 207 -9.84 12.23 -22.34
CA GLN A 207 -9.19 12.50 -23.62
C GLN A 207 -7.99 11.60 -23.87
N CYS A 208 -7.56 10.81 -22.88
CA CYS A 208 -6.35 10.00 -22.91
C CYS A 208 -5.11 10.81 -23.33
N LYS A 209 -5.02 12.06 -22.86
CA LYS A 209 -3.98 13.02 -23.26
C LYS A 209 -3.17 13.46 -22.05
N ARG A 210 -1.85 13.53 -22.22
CA ARG A 210 -0.96 14.10 -21.21
C ARG A 210 -1.19 15.62 -21.12
N VAL A 211 -1.59 16.07 -19.94
CA VAL A 211 -1.81 17.50 -19.63
C VAL A 211 -0.49 18.13 -19.22
N ARG A 212 0.27 17.45 -18.35
CA ARG A 212 1.49 18.01 -17.78
C ARG A 212 2.52 16.94 -17.43
N THR A 213 3.79 17.33 -17.46
CA THR A 213 4.90 16.60 -16.84
C THR A 213 5.59 17.55 -15.87
N MET A 214 5.83 17.09 -14.65
CA MET A 214 6.44 17.86 -13.56
C MET A 214 7.64 17.06 -13.04
N GLY A 215 8.80 17.72 -12.92
CA GLY A 215 10.01 17.14 -12.35
C GLY A 215 10.18 17.46 -10.86
N GLY A 216 11.44 17.40 -10.41
CA GLY A 216 11.88 17.81 -9.08
C GLY A 216 12.39 16.67 -8.21
N HIS A 217 11.89 15.45 -8.38
CA HIS A 217 12.44 14.29 -7.69
C HIS A 217 13.69 13.76 -8.39
N GLN A 218 14.64 13.24 -7.60
CA GLN A 218 15.91 12.70 -8.10
C GLN A 218 15.84 11.20 -8.41
N THR A 219 14.84 10.52 -7.84
CA THR A 219 14.66 9.08 -7.96
C THR A 219 13.16 8.77 -8.04
N ARG A 220 12.80 7.49 -8.22
CA ARG A 220 11.41 7.05 -8.43
C ARG A 220 10.39 7.74 -7.53
N THR A 221 9.28 8.14 -8.13
CA THR A 221 8.10 8.63 -7.43
C THR A 221 7.18 7.46 -7.12
N GLY A 222 7.30 6.91 -5.91
CA GLY A 222 6.63 5.67 -5.50
C GLY A 222 5.23 5.85 -4.93
N VAL A 223 4.85 7.08 -4.54
CA VAL A 223 3.53 7.38 -3.97
C VAL A 223 3.00 8.74 -4.43
N LEU A 224 1.68 8.83 -4.55
CA LEU A 224 0.97 10.01 -4.99
C LEU A 224 -0.31 10.15 -4.16
N ALA A 225 -0.67 11.38 -3.81
CA ALA A 225 -1.91 11.69 -3.10
C ALA A 225 -2.47 13.04 -3.56
N TRP A 226 -3.73 13.06 -3.97
CA TRP A 226 -4.44 14.29 -4.29
C TRP A 226 -5.19 14.82 -3.07
N ASN A 227 -5.11 16.13 -2.88
CA ASN A 227 -6.22 16.88 -2.28
C ASN A 227 -7.01 17.59 -3.40
N SER A 228 -8.05 18.36 -3.07
CA SER A 228 -8.89 19.01 -4.07
C SER A 228 -8.16 19.96 -5.03
N ARG A 229 -6.95 20.47 -4.69
CA ARG A 229 -6.28 21.53 -5.47
C ARG A 229 -4.84 21.22 -5.87
N THR A 230 -4.18 20.34 -5.15
CA THR A 230 -2.75 20.07 -5.24
C THR A 230 -2.48 18.57 -5.21
N LEU A 231 -1.44 18.16 -5.92
CA LEU A 231 -0.93 16.80 -5.92
C LEU A 231 0.31 16.75 -5.03
N SER A 232 0.32 15.85 -4.05
CA SER A 232 1.52 15.50 -3.32
C SER A 232 2.16 14.26 -3.93
N SER A 233 3.47 14.31 -4.15
CA SER A 233 4.25 13.18 -4.62
C SER A 233 5.35 12.85 -3.62
N GLY A 234 5.58 11.56 -3.37
CA GLY A 234 6.63 11.08 -2.47
C GLY A 234 7.60 10.17 -3.23
N SER A 235 8.89 10.32 -2.93
CA SER A 235 9.97 9.64 -3.65
C SER A 235 10.91 8.88 -2.73
N ARG A 236 11.68 7.99 -3.36
CA ARG A 236 12.86 7.35 -2.75
C ARG A 236 13.97 8.34 -2.40
N ASP A 237 13.91 9.56 -2.93
CA ASP A 237 14.84 10.65 -2.56
C ASP A 237 14.56 11.25 -1.17
N ARG A 238 13.53 10.74 -0.48
CA ARG A 238 13.09 11.06 0.89
C ARG A 238 12.24 12.32 1.01
N ASN A 239 12.02 13.02 -0.09
CA ASN A 239 11.23 14.25 -0.10
C ASN A 239 9.80 13.98 -0.52
N ILE A 240 8.93 14.92 -0.14
CA ILE A 240 7.57 15.03 -0.68
C ILE A 240 7.47 16.36 -1.40
N LEU A 241 7.01 16.37 -2.64
CA LEU A 241 6.78 17.59 -3.42
C LEU A 241 5.29 17.88 -3.50
N GLN A 242 4.94 19.15 -3.33
CA GLN A 242 3.58 19.66 -3.54
C GLN A 242 3.50 20.32 -4.90
N HIS A 243 2.59 19.87 -5.73
CA HIS A 243 2.38 20.33 -7.09
C HIS A 243 1.03 21.05 -7.20
N ASP A 244 1.04 22.28 -7.69
CA ASP A 244 -0.17 22.97 -8.12
C ASP A 244 -0.20 22.99 -9.65
N LEU A 245 -1.22 22.35 -10.24
CA LEU A 245 -1.32 22.23 -11.69
C LEU A 245 -1.48 23.58 -12.41
N ARG A 246 -1.95 24.60 -11.69
CA ARG A 246 -2.22 25.95 -12.20
C ARG A 246 -0.96 26.80 -12.28
N VAL A 247 0.07 26.46 -11.51
CA VAL A 247 1.34 27.20 -11.43
C VAL A 247 2.35 26.56 -12.38
N PRO A 248 3.06 27.31 -13.23
CA PRO A 248 3.98 26.73 -14.22
C PRO A 248 5.22 26.05 -13.63
N SER A 249 5.60 26.36 -12.39
CA SER A 249 6.69 25.68 -11.69
C SER A 249 6.37 24.21 -11.46
N ASP A 250 7.39 23.34 -11.53
CA ASP A 250 7.21 21.89 -11.36
C ASP A 250 6.61 21.54 -10.00
N TYR A 251 7.00 22.26 -8.94
CA TYR A 251 6.43 22.14 -7.61
C TYR A 251 6.35 23.52 -6.94
N VAL A 252 5.50 23.66 -5.93
CA VAL A 252 5.30 24.89 -5.14
C VAL A 252 5.90 24.81 -3.74
N SER A 253 6.05 23.60 -3.20
CA SER A 253 6.64 23.36 -1.88
C SER A 253 7.32 22.00 -1.81
N LYS A 254 8.32 21.89 -0.94
CA LYS A 254 9.08 20.66 -0.67
C LYS A 254 9.01 20.39 0.83
N LEU A 255 8.49 19.22 1.20
CA LEU A 255 8.43 18.74 2.59
C LEU A 255 9.58 17.78 2.82
N VAL A 256 10.39 18.06 3.85
CA VAL A 256 11.59 17.30 4.21
C VAL A 256 11.43 16.84 5.65
N GLY A 257 11.49 15.53 5.88
CA GLY A 257 11.35 14.96 7.23
C GLY A 257 11.69 13.48 7.32
N HIS A 258 11.45 12.72 6.25
CA HIS A 258 11.86 11.32 6.20
C HIS A 258 13.36 11.17 5.94
N LYS A 259 13.96 10.12 6.52
CA LYS A 259 15.36 9.72 6.34
C LYS A 259 15.53 8.63 5.29
N SER A 260 14.44 8.04 4.82
CA SER A 260 14.40 6.98 3.80
C SER A 260 13.21 7.20 2.85
N GLU A 261 12.99 6.26 1.93
CA GLU A 261 11.93 6.33 0.91
C GLU A 261 10.55 6.60 1.54
N VAL A 262 9.82 7.56 0.97
CA VAL A 262 8.42 7.79 1.32
C VAL A 262 7.58 6.74 0.60
N CYS A 263 7.00 5.81 1.35
CA CYS A 263 6.34 4.63 0.80
C CYS A 263 4.81 4.59 1.07
N GLY A 264 4.32 5.45 1.96
CA GLY A 264 2.91 5.73 2.20
C GLY A 264 2.62 7.23 2.13
N LEU A 265 1.53 7.62 1.47
CA LEU A 265 1.11 9.02 1.34
C LEU A 265 -0.40 9.11 1.14
N LYS A 266 -1.12 9.81 2.03
CA LYS A 266 -2.58 10.01 1.93
C LYS A 266 -3.03 11.33 2.54
N TRP A 267 -3.84 12.08 1.81
CA TRP A 267 -4.59 13.23 2.34
C TRP A 267 -5.78 12.76 3.18
N SER A 268 -6.10 13.55 4.20
CA SER A 268 -7.32 13.43 4.98
C SER A 268 -8.55 13.71 4.11
N HIS A 269 -9.72 13.19 4.50
CA HIS A 269 -10.95 13.34 3.71
C HIS A 269 -11.41 14.80 3.57
N ASP A 270 -11.07 15.63 4.56
CA ASP A 270 -11.33 17.07 4.62
C ASP A 270 -10.19 17.92 4.00
N ASP A 271 -9.18 17.28 3.39
CA ASP A 271 -8.03 17.90 2.73
C ASP A 271 -7.14 18.80 3.63
N ARG A 272 -7.30 18.74 4.96
CA ARG A 272 -6.56 19.58 5.91
C ARG A 272 -5.17 19.04 6.21
N GLU A 273 -5.05 17.72 6.32
CA GLU A 273 -3.85 17.04 6.78
C GLU A 273 -3.34 16.04 5.75
N LEU A 274 -2.03 15.95 5.60
CA LEU A 274 -1.36 14.93 4.81
C LEU A 274 -0.66 13.98 5.77
N ALA A 275 -0.90 12.68 5.65
CA ALA A 275 -0.12 11.66 6.33
C ALA A 275 0.92 11.08 5.37
N SER A 276 2.18 11.01 5.80
CA SER A 276 3.25 10.33 5.09
C SER A 276 3.94 9.30 5.96
N GLY A 277 4.23 8.14 5.37
CA GLY A 277 4.93 7.06 6.04
C GLY A 277 6.15 6.67 5.24
N GLY A 278 7.25 6.46 5.95
CA GLY A 278 8.56 6.21 5.36
C GLY A 278 9.09 4.83 5.68
N ASN A 279 10.11 4.44 4.92
CA ASN A 279 10.93 3.25 5.18
C ASN A 279 11.96 3.47 6.31
N ASP A 280 11.85 4.60 7.02
CA ASP A 280 12.55 4.98 8.25
C ASP A 280 11.69 4.76 9.51
N ASN A 281 10.58 4.03 9.35
CA ASN A 281 9.60 3.67 10.39
C ASN A 281 8.84 4.87 10.96
N GLN A 282 8.95 6.04 10.33
CA GLN A 282 8.27 7.25 10.78
C GLN A 282 6.90 7.38 10.09
N LEU A 283 5.91 7.82 10.86
CA LEU A 283 4.65 8.35 10.34
C LEU A 283 4.59 9.85 10.69
N LEU A 284 4.54 10.69 9.67
CA LEU A 284 4.50 12.15 9.81
C LEU A 284 3.14 12.68 9.37
N VAL A 285 2.62 13.66 10.08
CA VAL A 285 1.41 14.40 9.69
C VAL A 285 1.79 15.84 9.39
N TRP A 286 1.37 16.34 8.24
CA TRP A 286 1.67 17.67 7.73
C TRP A 286 0.39 18.48 7.61
N ASN A 287 0.51 19.80 7.78
CA ASN A 287 -0.55 20.74 7.39
C ASN A 287 -0.14 21.48 6.11
N GLN A 288 -1.08 22.20 5.52
CA GLN A 288 -0.81 22.98 4.29
C GLN A 288 0.00 24.26 4.53
N HIS A 289 0.20 24.68 5.78
CA HIS A 289 0.72 26.01 6.12
C HIS A 289 2.16 25.97 6.65
N SER A 290 2.72 24.78 6.84
CA SER A 290 4.07 24.54 7.35
C SER A 290 4.80 23.53 6.47
N GLN A 291 6.10 23.74 6.31
CA GLN A 291 7.00 22.75 5.70
C GLN A 291 7.56 21.76 6.74
N GLN A 292 7.27 21.98 8.02
CA GLN A 292 7.62 21.08 9.11
C GLN A 292 6.41 20.19 9.46
N PRO A 293 6.63 18.93 9.84
CA PRO A 293 5.54 18.05 10.26
C PRO A 293 4.92 18.57 11.55
N VAL A 294 3.59 18.55 11.62
CA VAL A 294 2.81 18.90 12.82
C VAL A 294 2.90 17.78 13.85
N LEU A 295 2.85 16.52 13.39
CA LEU A 295 3.02 15.34 14.25
C LEU A 295 4.11 14.44 13.70
N LYS A 296 4.83 13.82 14.64
CA LYS A 296 5.83 12.79 14.38
C LYS A 296 5.52 11.57 15.26
N LEU A 297 4.99 10.53 14.64
CA LEU A 297 4.50 9.32 15.29
C LEU A 297 5.49 8.18 15.04
N THR A 298 6.14 7.71 16.11
CA THR A 298 7.35 6.86 16.02
C THR A 298 7.18 5.45 16.58
N GLU A 299 5.97 5.04 16.92
CA GLU A 299 5.71 3.75 17.57
C GLU A 299 5.81 2.54 16.63
N HIS A 300 5.86 2.75 15.31
CA HIS A 300 6.09 1.66 14.36
C HIS A 300 7.57 1.27 14.36
N THR A 301 7.84 -0.04 14.40
CA THR A 301 9.20 -0.61 14.38
C THR A 301 9.66 -1.02 12.99
N ALA A 302 8.85 -0.77 11.96
CA ALA A 302 9.11 -1.08 10.55
C ALA A 302 8.48 -0.02 9.63
N ALA A 303 8.76 -0.12 8.32
CA ALA A 303 8.26 0.80 7.30
C ALA A 303 6.73 0.98 7.34
N VAL A 304 6.26 2.22 7.18
CA VAL A 304 4.84 2.58 7.25
C VAL A 304 4.31 2.89 5.85
N LYS A 305 3.90 1.86 5.12
CA LYS A 305 3.27 2.02 3.80
C LYS A 305 1.76 2.20 3.91
N ALA A 306 1.15 1.42 4.80
CA ALA A 306 -0.29 1.32 4.89
C ALA A 306 -0.82 2.48 5.73
N ILE A 307 -1.57 3.39 5.11
CA ILE A 307 -2.10 4.60 5.74
C ILE A 307 -3.53 4.78 5.26
N ALA A 308 -4.46 5.03 6.18
CA ALA A 308 -5.85 5.32 5.84
C ALA A 308 -6.49 6.25 6.87
N TRP A 309 -7.04 7.37 6.40
CA TRP A 309 -7.87 8.27 7.20
C TRP A 309 -9.28 7.72 7.31
N SER A 310 -9.92 7.83 8.47
CA SER A 310 -11.33 7.46 8.60
C SER A 310 -12.22 8.47 7.88
N PRO A 311 -13.22 8.02 7.08
CA PRO A 311 -14.26 8.89 6.55
C PRO A 311 -15.38 9.14 7.58
N HIS A 312 -15.47 8.32 8.64
CA HIS A 312 -16.57 8.34 9.61
C HIS A 312 -16.25 9.18 10.85
N GLN A 313 -14.97 9.35 11.16
CA GLN A 313 -14.49 10.07 12.33
C GLN A 313 -13.37 11.03 11.90
N SER A 314 -13.56 12.32 12.14
CA SER A 314 -12.53 13.32 11.92
C SER A 314 -11.31 13.04 12.80
N ASN A 315 -10.12 13.35 12.30
CA ASN A 315 -8.85 13.22 13.04
C ASN A 315 -8.46 11.78 13.42
N LEU A 316 -9.19 10.77 12.95
CA LEU A 316 -8.82 9.36 13.13
C LEU A 316 -7.95 8.91 11.94
N LEU A 317 -6.70 8.62 12.24
CA LEU A 317 -5.73 8.06 11.29
C LEU A 317 -5.43 6.60 11.67
N ALA A 318 -5.45 5.70 10.69
CA ALA A 318 -4.96 4.33 10.84
C ALA A 318 -3.65 4.15 10.04
N SER A 319 -2.68 3.48 10.63
CA SER A 319 -1.42 3.12 9.98
C SER A 319 -1.03 1.68 10.25
N GLY A 320 -0.37 1.05 9.28
CA GLY A 320 0.07 -0.33 9.36
C GLY A 320 1.57 -0.46 9.13
N GLY A 321 2.23 -1.21 10.00
CA GLY A 321 3.67 -1.43 9.93
C GLY A 321 4.09 -2.64 9.08
N GLY A 322 5.36 -2.58 8.67
CA GLY A 322 6.06 -3.61 7.90
C GLY A 322 6.25 -4.96 8.62
N THR A 323 7.16 -5.80 8.10
CA THR A 323 7.37 -7.19 8.55
C THR A 323 7.79 -7.32 10.02
N ALA A 324 8.63 -6.41 10.50
CA ALA A 324 9.09 -6.43 11.88
C ALA A 324 8.02 -5.91 12.87
N ASP A 325 7.12 -5.03 12.41
CA ASP A 325 6.12 -4.38 13.27
C ASP A 325 4.77 -5.10 13.27
N ARG A 326 4.21 -5.42 12.11
CA ARG A 326 2.95 -6.18 11.90
C ARG A 326 1.69 -5.58 12.55
N CYS A 327 1.81 -4.40 13.16
CA CYS A 327 0.73 -3.79 13.89
C CYS A 327 -0.08 -2.82 13.02
N ILE A 328 -1.39 -2.79 13.24
CA ILE A 328 -2.24 -1.66 12.85
C ILE A 328 -2.38 -0.76 14.07
N ARG A 329 -2.04 0.52 13.93
CA ARG A 329 -2.13 1.54 14.97
C ARG A 329 -3.16 2.60 14.58
N PHE A 330 -3.87 3.11 15.57
CA PHE A 330 -4.88 4.16 15.42
C PHE A 330 -4.45 5.40 16.20
N TRP A 331 -4.63 6.56 15.60
CA TRP A 331 -4.13 7.83 16.11
C TRP A 331 -5.22 8.88 16.10
N ASN A 332 -5.21 9.73 17.11
CA ASN A 332 -5.95 10.99 17.10
C ASN A 332 -4.98 12.11 16.69
N THR A 333 -5.21 12.72 15.53
CA THR A 333 -4.30 13.76 15.00
C THR A 333 -4.49 15.13 15.65
N THR A 334 -5.53 15.35 16.45
CA THR A 334 -5.70 16.60 17.20
C THR A 334 -4.71 16.72 18.37
N ASN A 335 -4.42 15.61 19.05
CA ASN A 335 -3.53 15.58 20.22
C ASN A 335 -2.27 14.74 20.01
N GLY A 336 -2.17 14.00 18.89
CA GLY A 336 -1.03 13.16 18.56
C GLY A 336 -0.96 11.84 19.34
N HIS A 337 -1.98 11.49 20.12
CA HIS A 337 -1.98 10.27 20.91
C HIS A 337 -2.37 9.03 20.10
N GLN A 338 -1.71 7.92 20.39
CA GLN A 338 -2.14 6.60 19.94
C GLN A 338 -3.39 6.18 20.73
N LEU A 339 -4.47 5.84 20.01
CA LEU A 339 -5.73 5.41 20.59
C LEU A 339 -5.74 3.90 20.88
N ASN A 340 -5.30 3.10 19.91
CA ASN A 340 -5.29 1.64 20.01
C ASN A 340 -4.27 1.05 19.02
N HIS A 341 -3.90 -0.21 19.22
CA HIS A 341 -3.17 -1.00 18.23
C HIS A 341 -3.54 -2.47 18.29
N ILE A 342 -3.35 -3.18 17.18
CA ILE A 342 -3.52 -4.63 17.08
C ILE A 342 -2.34 -5.26 16.36
N ASP A 343 -1.81 -6.36 16.86
CA ASP A 343 -0.87 -7.19 16.10
C ASP A 343 -1.68 -8.09 15.14
N THR A 344 -1.39 -7.98 13.85
CA THR A 344 -2.08 -8.76 12.82
C THR A 344 -1.37 -10.09 12.52
N GLY A 345 -0.17 -10.30 13.06
CA GLY A 345 0.66 -11.48 12.82
C GLY A 345 1.33 -11.50 11.45
N SER A 346 1.15 -10.46 10.63
CA SER A 346 1.73 -10.35 9.28
C SER A 346 2.00 -8.90 8.91
N GLN A 347 2.91 -8.70 7.96
CA GLN A 347 3.18 -7.38 7.38
C GLN A 347 1.91 -6.73 6.82
N VAL A 348 1.59 -5.52 7.28
CA VAL A 348 0.45 -4.75 6.78
C VAL A 348 0.88 -3.99 5.52
N CYS A 349 0.25 -4.31 4.38
CA CYS A 349 0.65 -3.79 3.08
C CYS A 349 -0.20 -2.59 2.64
N ASN A 350 -1.51 -2.65 2.88
CA ASN A 350 -2.44 -1.55 2.62
C ASN A 350 -3.53 -1.52 3.70
N LEU A 351 -4.12 -0.33 3.87
CA LEU A 351 -5.30 -0.09 4.69
C LEU A 351 -6.33 0.68 3.85
N SER A 352 -7.61 0.38 4.04
CA SER A 352 -8.71 1.19 3.50
C SER A 352 -9.93 1.10 4.41
N TRP A 353 -10.45 2.25 4.79
CA TRP A 353 -11.74 2.34 5.49
C TRP A 353 -12.88 2.17 4.50
N SER A 354 -13.89 1.38 4.87
CA SER A 354 -15.16 1.35 4.16
C SER A 354 -15.80 2.72 4.14
N LYS A 355 -16.39 3.10 3.01
CA LYS A 355 -17.16 4.35 2.89
C LYS A 355 -18.57 4.21 3.47
N ASN A 356 -19.08 2.99 3.57
CA ASN A 356 -20.50 2.72 3.85
C ASN A 356 -20.72 2.32 5.30
N VAL A 357 -19.75 1.66 5.92
CA VAL A 357 -19.82 1.17 7.31
C VAL A 357 -18.52 1.46 8.05
N ASN A 358 -18.54 1.48 9.38
CA ASN A 358 -17.35 1.74 10.19
C ASN A 358 -16.45 0.49 10.30
N GLU A 359 -15.96 0.01 9.16
CA GLU A 359 -15.11 -1.16 9.04
C GLU A 359 -13.83 -0.82 8.27
N LEU A 360 -12.76 -1.52 8.61
CA LEU A 360 -11.42 -1.33 8.04
C LEU A 360 -11.01 -2.60 7.28
N VAL A 361 -10.44 -2.44 6.09
CA VAL A 361 -9.76 -3.51 5.36
C VAL A 361 -8.26 -3.37 5.55
N SER A 362 -7.59 -4.46 5.85
CA SER A 362 -6.13 -4.58 5.76
C SER A 362 -5.73 -5.69 4.80
N THR A 363 -4.71 -5.43 3.98
CA THR A 363 -4.08 -6.47 3.15
C THR A 363 -2.73 -6.85 3.73
N HIS A 364 -2.41 -8.14 3.68
CA HIS A 364 -1.24 -8.69 4.32
C HIS A 364 -0.26 -9.30 3.33
N GLY A 365 1.00 -9.39 3.76
CA GLY A 365 2.05 -10.10 3.06
C GLY A 365 2.34 -11.46 3.69
N TYR A 366 3.63 -11.77 3.79
CA TYR A 366 4.08 -13.05 4.32
C TYR A 366 3.67 -13.23 5.80
N SER A 367 3.28 -14.43 6.24
CA SER A 367 3.15 -15.68 5.47
C SER A 367 1.75 -15.93 4.89
N GLN A 368 0.75 -15.16 5.31
CA GLN A 368 -0.64 -15.55 5.11
C GLN A 368 -1.26 -14.99 3.82
N ASN A 369 -0.74 -13.89 3.26
CA ASN A 369 -1.26 -13.21 2.06
C ASN A 369 -2.77 -12.89 2.14
N GLN A 370 -3.30 -12.77 3.35
CA GLN A 370 -4.73 -12.63 3.61
C GLN A 370 -5.18 -11.18 3.44
N ILE A 371 -6.49 -11.02 3.24
CA ILE A 371 -7.17 -9.73 3.36
C ILE A 371 -8.13 -9.86 4.55
N MET A 372 -8.03 -8.95 5.51
CA MET A 372 -8.83 -8.97 6.71
C MET A 372 -9.80 -7.80 6.73
N VAL A 373 -11.02 -8.04 7.19
CA VAL A 373 -12.05 -7.03 7.43
C VAL A 373 -12.28 -6.93 8.93
N TRP A 374 -12.16 -5.73 9.47
CA TRP A 374 -12.24 -5.44 10.89
C TRP A 374 -13.41 -4.52 11.19
N LYS A 375 -14.18 -4.83 12.24
CA LYS A 375 -15.18 -3.93 12.78
C LYS A 375 -14.50 -2.92 13.69
N TYR A 376 -14.64 -1.63 13.42
CA TYR A 376 -14.10 -0.57 14.28
C TYR A 376 -15.21 0.00 15.17
N PRO A 377 -14.97 0.35 16.45
CA PRO A 377 -13.67 0.42 17.15
C PRO A 377 -13.22 -0.88 17.84
N SER A 378 -14.04 -1.92 17.89
CA SER A 378 -13.72 -3.15 18.63
C SER A 378 -12.54 -3.94 18.07
N MET A 379 -12.18 -3.69 16.80
CA MET A 379 -11.22 -4.46 16.01
C MET A 379 -11.53 -5.96 15.98
N ALA A 380 -12.82 -6.32 16.06
CA ALA A 380 -13.26 -7.68 15.85
C ALA A 380 -13.10 -8.07 14.38
N LYS A 381 -12.56 -9.27 14.11
CA LYS A 381 -12.47 -9.82 12.75
C LYS A 381 -13.87 -10.13 12.23
N VAL A 382 -14.29 -9.44 11.18
CA VAL A 382 -15.56 -9.68 10.48
C VAL A 382 -15.38 -10.80 9.46
N ALA A 383 -14.27 -10.76 8.71
CA ALA A 383 -13.97 -11.77 7.71
C ALA A 383 -12.50 -11.82 7.35
N THR A 384 -12.10 -12.99 6.82
CA THR A 384 -10.80 -13.25 6.20
C THR A 384 -11.05 -13.67 4.76
N LEU A 385 -10.56 -12.89 3.80
CA LEU A 385 -10.62 -13.22 2.38
C LEU A 385 -9.29 -13.86 1.97
N THR A 386 -9.37 -15.07 1.43
CA THR A 386 -8.23 -15.88 1.01
C THR A 386 -8.30 -16.16 -0.49
N GLY A 387 -7.15 -16.39 -1.12
CA GLY A 387 -7.08 -16.81 -2.52
C GLY A 387 -5.86 -16.32 -3.28
N HIS A 388 -5.24 -15.22 -2.85
CA HIS A 388 -3.95 -14.82 -3.41
C HIS A 388 -2.84 -15.77 -2.97
N SER A 389 -2.00 -16.21 -3.90
CA SER A 389 -0.89 -17.13 -3.62
C SER A 389 0.39 -16.39 -3.23
N LEU A 390 0.48 -15.11 -3.58
CA LEU A 390 1.59 -14.22 -3.23
C LEU A 390 1.07 -12.98 -2.49
N ARG A 391 2.02 -12.20 -1.95
CA ARG A 391 1.76 -10.98 -1.19
C ARG A 391 0.76 -10.06 -1.90
N VAL A 392 -0.22 -9.56 -1.15
CA VAL A 392 -1.20 -8.60 -1.65
C VAL A 392 -0.60 -7.19 -1.61
N LEU A 393 -0.33 -6.63 -2.78
CA LEU A 393 0.44 -5.40 -2.96
C LEU A 393 -0.45 -4.16 -3.14
N TYR A 394 -1.64 -4.34 -3.69
CA TYR A 394 -2.53 -3.24 -4.08
C TYR A 394 -3.94 -3.46 -3.53
N LEU A 395 -4.57 -2.36 -3.15
CA LEU A 395 -5.95 -2.30 -2.68
C LEU A 395 -6.61 -1.05 -3.23
N ALA A 396 -7.81 -1.19 -3.80
CA ALA A 396 -8.68 -0.07 -4.13
C ALA A 396 -10.14 -0.41 -3.82
N MET A 397 -10.95 0.60 -3.58
CA MET A 397 -12.38 0.46 -3.32
C MET A 397 -13.19 1.09 -4.44
N SER A 398 -14.29 0.44 -4.78
CA SER A 398 -15.25 0.95 -5.74
C SER A 398 -15.82 2.32 -5.32
N PRO A 399 -16.27 3.14 -6.27
CA PRO A 399 -16.88 4.43 -5.98
C PRO A 399 -18.08 4.33 -5.03
N ASP A 400 -18.91 3.30 -5.20
CA ASP A 400 -20.10 3.01 -4.37
C ASP A 400 -19.78 2.37 -3.00
N GLY A 401 -18.49 2.09 -2.72
CA GLY A 401 -18.02 1.57 -1.45
C GLY A 401 -18.37 0.12 -1.15
N GLN A 402 -18.98 -0.63 -2.09
CA GLN A 402 -19.42 -2.01 -1.86
C GLN A 402 -18.33 -3.04 -2.12
N THR A 403 -17.55 -2.81 -3.18
CA THR A 403 -16.56 -3.76 -3.69
C THR A 403 -15.15 -3.25 -3.44
N ILE A 404 -14.25 -4.14 -3.02
CA ILE A 404 -12.80 -3.89 -3.05
C ILE A 404 -12.16 -4.70 -4.17
N VAL A 405 -11.10 -4.16 -4.74
CA VAL A 405 -10.21 -4.89 -5.65
C VAL A 405 -8.83 -5.00 -5.03
N THR A 406 -8.26 -6.20 -5.09
CA THR A 406 -6.90 -6.49 -4.61
C THR A 406 -6.03 -6.97 -5.75
N GLY A 407 -4.79 -6.52 -5.77
CA GLY A 407 -3.77 -7.00 -6.70
C GLY A 407 -2.57 -7.53 -5.95
N ALA A 408 -2.06 -8.69 -6.37
CA ALA A 408 -0.97 -9.38 -5.68
C ALA A 408 0.20 -9.68 -6.63
N GLY A 409 1.30 -10.16 -6.04
CA GLY A 409 2.46 -10.63 -6.79
C GLY A 409 2.21 -11.85 -7.67
N ASP A 410 1.04 -12.49 -7.54
CA ASP A 410 0.59 -13.63 -8.34
C ASP A 410 0.03 -13.23 -9.72
N GLU A 411 0.20 -11.96 -10.08
CA GLU A 411 -0.22 -11.37 -11.35
C GLU A 411 -1.74 -11.38 -11.56
N THR A 412 -2.52 -11.52 -10.47
CA THR A 412 -3.98 -11.48 -10.52
C THR A 412 -4.58 -10.24 -9.84
N LEU A 413 -5.75 -9.84 -10.33
CA LEU A 413 -6.67 -8.93 -9.65
C LEU A 413 -7.91 -9.70 -9.19
N ARG A 414 -8.33 -9.49 -7.94
CA ARG A 414 -9.53 -10.11 -7.36
C ARG A 414 -10.51 -9.04 -6.89
N PHE A 415 -11.79 -9.22 -7.21
CA PHE A 415 -12.88 -8.33 -6.83
C PHE A 415 -13.71 -9.01 -5.75
N TRP A 416 -13.99 -8.27 -4.67
CA TRP A 416 -14.66 -8.80 -3.48
C TRP A 416 -15.81 -7.88 -3.10
N ASN A 417 -17.03 -8.41 -3.05
CA ASN A 417 -18.18 -7.65 -2.57
C ASN A 417 -18.29 -7.80 -1.05
N VAL A 418 -17.67 -6.86 -0.32
CA VAL A 418 -17.44 -6.99 1.13
C VAL A 418 -18.41 -6.12 1.93
N PHE A 419 -18.82 -4.99 1.35
CA PHE A 419 -19.57 -3.97 2.08
C PHE A 419 -20.99 -3.82 1.55
N PRO A 420 -21.94 -3.44 2.42
CA PRO A 420 -23.31 -3.26 2.00
C PRO A 420 -23.48 -1.98 1.21
N SER A 421 -24.50 -1.93 0.36
CA SER A 421 -24.97 -0.67 -0.21
C SER A 421 -25.46 0.27 0.90
N VAL A 422 -25.16 1.57 0.80
CA VAL A 422 -25.68 2.61 1.70
C VAL A 422 -27.21 2.55 1.82
N LYS A 423 -27.92 2.20 0.74
CA LYS A 423 -29.39 2.10 0.72
C LYS A 423 -29.98 0.96 1.55
N SER A 424 -29.15 0.03 2.03
CA SER A 424 -29.61 -1.11 2.85
C SER A 424 -29.59 -0.83 4.35
N GLN A 425 -29.17 0.37 4.77
CA GLN A 425 -29.17 0.79 6.16
C GLN A 425 -30.50 1.44 6.55
N THR A 426 -31.60 0.69 6.51
CA THR A 426 -32.77 1.04 7.32
C THR A 426 -32.45 0.71 8.78
N PRO A 427 -32.63 1.65 9.74
CA PRO A 427 -32.41 1.35 11.14
C PRO A 427 -33.43 0.28 11.56
N VAL A 428 -32.93 -0.90 11.93
CA VAL A 428 -33.74 -1.91 12.60
C VAL A 428 -34.15 -1.29 13.93
N LYS A 429 -35.45 -0.99 14.09
CA LYS A 429 -36.01 -0.67 15.41
C LYS A 429 -35.78 -1.88 16.29
N ASP A 430 -35.20 -1.66 17.48
CA ASP A 430 -35.00 -2.68 18.49
C ASP A 430 -36.32 -3.40 18.81
N THR A 431 -36.50 -4.57 18.22
CA THR A 431 -37.34 -5.63 18.76
C THR A 431 -36.43 -6.81 18.98
N GLY A 432 -36.13 -7.08 20.25
CA GLY A 432 -35.16 -8.07 20.66
C GLY A 432 -35.48 -9.47 20.13
N LEU A 433 -34.59 -9.99 19.29
CA LEU A 433 -34.09 -11.38 19.32
C LEU A 433 -33.00 -11.52 18.24
N MET A 434 -31.84 -12.07 18.64
CA MET A 434 -30.76 -12.62 17.80
C MET A 434 -30.02 -11.65 16.86
N SER A 435 -28.86 -11.15 17.35
CA SER A 435 -27.76 -10.66 16.52
C SER A 435 -27.19 -11.80 15.67
N LEU A 436 -27.76 -12.04 14.49
CA LEU A 436 -27.10 -12.80 13.43
C LEU A 436 -25.93 -11.96 12.90
N GLY A 437 -24.73 -12.28 13.36
CA GLY A 437 -23.50 -11.76 12.78
C GLY A 437 -23.49 -12.02 11.27
N ARG A 438 -22.97 -11.08 10.48
CA ARG A 438 -22.77 -11.27 9.04
C ARG A 438 -21.73 -12.36 8.79
N THR A 439 -22.18 -13.60 8.64
CA THR A 439 -21.32 -14.75 8.29
C THR A 439 -21.24 -15.00 6.78
N TYR A 440 -21.96 -14.24 5.95
CA TYR A 440 -21.98 -14.46 4.50
C TYR A 440 -21.47 -13.23 3.74
N ILE A 441 -20.20 -13.28 3.34
CA ILE A 441 -19.68 -12.55 2.20
C ILE A 441 -20.09 -13.33 0.95
N ARG A 442 -20.71 -12.65 -0.03
CA ARG A 442 -21.16 -13.27 -1.28
C ARG A 442 -20.15 -13.11 -2.39
#